data_AF-A0A1H0ZYM1-F1
#
_entry.id   AF-A0A1H0ZYM1-F1
#
_cell.length_a   1.000
_cell.length_b   1.000
_cell.length_c   1.000
_cell.angle_alpha   90.00
_cell.angle_beta   90.00
_cell.angle_gamma   90.00
#
_symmetry.space_group_name_H-M   'P 1'
#
loop_
_entity.id
_entity.type
_entity.pdbx_description
1 polymer ?
#
loop_
_entity_poly.entity_id
_entity_poly.type
_entity_poly.pdbx_seq_one_letter_code
_entity_poly.pdbx_strand_id
1 'polypeptide(L)'
;MNFIEKFFSKYSQEKIIKWFKQVCVAEAITCFLLYGVAMIWKRYDEEGLLSTIFIIIIGNIHGLFFTLYLLLCLPVRKIFKWDDEDFVFALMSAFFPFATIWVDKKLARFDRE
;
A
#
# COMPACT_ATOMS: atom_id res chain seq x y z
N MET A 1 -17.12 10.29 8.96
CA MET A 1 -16.34 10.79 7.80
C MET A 1 -15.56 12.09 8.06
N ASN A 2 -15.97 12.97 8.99
CA ASN A 2 -15.36 14.30 9.18
C ASN A 2 -14.00 14.37 9.92
N PHE A 3 -13.60 13.34 10.67
CA PHE A 3 -12.37 13.43 11.49
C PHE A 3 -11.09 13.27 10.66
N ILE A 4 -11.08 12.26 9.78
CA ILE A 4 -9.95 11.99 8.88
C ILE A 4 -9.73 13.17 7.95
N GLU A 5 -10.80 13.70 7.34
CA GLU A 5 -10.69 14.88 6.47
C GLU A 5 -10.18 16.12 7.20
N LYS A 6 -10.64 16.36 8.43
CA LYS A 6 -10.20 17.50 9.24
C LYS A 6 -8.76 17.36 9.73
N PHE A 7 -8.27 16.13 9.89
CA PHE A 7 -6.88 15.85 10.22
C PHE A 7 -5.98 16.07 9.00
N PHE A 8 -6.37 15.55 7.84
CA PHE A 8 -5.63 15.69 6.59
C PHE A 8 -5.72 17.09 5.97
N SER A 9 -6.79 17.85 6.22
CA SER A 9 -6.90 19.25 5.76
C SER A 9 -5.86 20.19 6.39
N LYS A 10 -5.20 19.75 7.47
CA LYS A 10 -4.09 20.47 8.10
C LYS A 10 -2.77 20.32 7.33
N TYR A 11 -2.67 19.32 6.45
CA TYR A 11 -1.46 19.02 5.68
C TYR A 11 -1.67 19.37 4.20
N SER A 12 -0.61 19.87 3.54
CA SER A 12 -0.66 20.13 2.09
C SER A 12 -0.92 18.84 1.32
N GLN A 13 -1.74 18.93 0.26
CA GLN A 13 -2.07 17.80 -0.61
C GLN A 13 -0.82 17.10 -1.14
N GLU A 14 0.23 17.87 -1.44
CA GLU A 14 1.52 17.33 -1.91
C GLU A 14 2.20 16.40 -0.89
N LYS A 15 2.08 16.70 0.40
CA LYS A 15 2.63 15.84 1.47
C LYS A 15 1.87 14.53 1.57
N ILE A 16 0.53 14.58 1.49
CA ILE A 16 -0.33 13.39 1.53
C ILE A 16 -0.02 12.48 0.35
N ILE A 17 0.09 13.05 -0.85
CA ILE A 17 0.49 12.33 -2.05
C ILE A 17 1.85 11.68 -1.85
N LYS A 18 2.85 12.43 -1.35
CA LYS A 18 4.20 11.90 -1.12
C LYS A 18 4.21 10.73 -0.12
N TRP A 19 3.45 10.83 0.98
CA TRP A 19 3.29 9.73 1.93
C TRP A 19 2.59 8.54 1.29
N PHE A 20 1.53 8.76 0.50
CA PHE A 20 0.86 7.70 -0.24
C PHE A 20 1.83 6.98 -1.18
N LYS A 21 2.67 7.70 -1.94
CA LYS A 21 3.71 7.10 -2.80
C LYS A 21 4.67 6.22 -2.01
N GLN A 22 5.16 6.73 -0.87
CA GLN A 22 6.08 5.99 0.00
C GLN A 22 5.43 4.73 0.56
N VAL A 23 4.17 4.81 0.98
CA VAL A 23 3.42 3.66 1.48
C VAL A 23 3.15 2.64 0.38
N CYS A 24 2.78 3.05 -0.84
CA CYS A 24 2.62 2.15 -1.99
C CYS A 24 3.91 1.37 -2.28
N VAL A 25 5.04 2.06 -2.30
CA VAL A 25 6.35 1.45 -2.56
C VAL A 25 6.74 0.51 -1.40
N ALA A 26 6.56 0.94 -0.15
CA ALA A 26 6.87 0.11 1.02
C ALA A 26 5.98 -1.14 1.08
N GLU A 27 4.70 -1.01 0.77
CA GLU A 27 3.76 -2.13 0.69
C GLU A 27 4.17 -3.11 -0.41
N ALA A 28 4.49 -2.63 -1.62
CA ALA A 28 4.95 -3.48 -2.72
C ALA A 28 6.23 -4.24 -2.35
N ILE A 29 7.20 -3.58 -1.72
CA ILE A 29 8.45 -4.20 -1.26
C ILE A 29 8.16 -5.25 -0.18
N THR A 30 7.35 -4.91 0.82
CA THR A 30 7.05 -5.84 1.94
C THR A 30 6.20 -7.03 1.48
N CYS A 31 5.28 -6.81 0.55
CA CYS A 31 4.51 -7.87 -0.11
C CYS A 31 5.43 -8.80 -0.91
N PHE A 32 6.34 -8.25 -1.72
CA PHE A 32 7.32 -9.04 -2.45
C PHE A 32 8.25 -9.81 -1.51
N LEU A 33 8.71 -9.21 -0.41
CA LEU A 33 9.50 -9.91 0.59
C LEU A 33 8.70 -11.03 1.27
N LEU A 34 7.41 -10.83 1.54
CA LEU A 34 6.56 -11.84 2.15
C LEU A 34 6.35 -13.04 1.22
N TYR A 35 5.85 -12.80 0.02
CA TYR A 35 5.49 -13.87 -0.92
C TYR A 35 6.70 -14.41 -1.71
N GLY A 36 7.67 -13.56 -2.03
CA GLY A 36 8.85 -13.92 -2.82
C GLY A 36 10.01 -14.44 -1.97
N VAL A 37 10.25 -13.90 -0.77
CA VAL A 37 11.38 -14.34 0.07
C VAL A 37 10.90 -15.24 1.20
N ALA A 38 9.93 -14.80 1.99
CA ALA A 38 9.53 -15.50 3.21
C ALA A 38 8.87 -16.86 2.92
N MET A 39 8.01 -16.94 1.90
CA MET A 39 7.39 -18.21 1.48
C MET A 39 8.40 -19.17 0.84
N ILE A 40 9.36 -18.68 0.05
CA ILE A 40 10.42 -19.53 -0.53
C ILE A 40 11.32 -20.06 0.58
N TRP A 41 11.75 -19.20 1.50
CA TRP A 41 12.60 -19.60 2.62
C TRP A 41 11.91 -20.65 3.50
N LYS A 42 10.64 -20.45 3.87
CA LYS A 42 9.88 -21.46 4.63
C LYS A 42 9.84 -22.82 3.92
N ARG A 43 9.87 -22.86 2.59
CA ARG A 43 9.88 -24.12 1.84
C ARG A 43 11.23 -24.86 1.90
N TYR A 44 12.33 -24.15 2.10
CA TYR A 44 13.66 -24.75 2.28
C TYR A 44 13.97 -25.07 3.75
N ASP A 45 13.31 -24.40 4.69
CA ASP A 45 13.55 -24.49 6.13
C ASP A 45 12.20 -24.59 6.87
N GLU A 46 11.47 -25.69 6.64
CA GLU A 46 10.09 -25.91 7.14
C GLU A 46 10.01 -25.97 8.68
N GLU A 47 11.05 -26.45 9.36
CA GLU A 47 11.12 -26.54 10.83
C GLU A 47 11.93 -25.40 11.47
N GLY A 48 12.51 -24.52 10.66
CA GLY A 48 13.31 -23.40 11.14
C GLY A 48 12.48 -22.37 11.89
N LEU A 49 12.77 -22.16 13.19
CA LEU A 49 12.15 -21.10 13.98
C LEU A 49 12.35 -19.72 13.33
N LEU A 50 13.49 -19.52 12.66
CA LEU A 50 13.85 -18.26 11.99
C LEU A 50 12.95 -17.96 10.78
N SER A 51 12.61 -18.95 9.96
CA SER A 51 11.75 -18.76 8.78
C SER A 51 10.33 -18.37 9.20
N THR A 52 9.82 -18.98 10.28
CA THR A 52 8.52 -18.65 10.87
C THR A 52 8.50 -17.24 11.46
N ILE A 53 9.51 -16.88 12.26
CA ILE A 53 9.64 -15.52 12.82
C ILE A 53 9.71 -14.48 11.69
N PHE A 54 10.45 -14.77 10.61
CA PHE A 54 10.58 -13.86 9.47
C PHE A 54 9.23 -13.61 8.78
N ILE A 55 8.45 -14.68 8.51
CA ILE A 55 7.08 -14.54 7.95
C ILE A 55 6.20 -13.71 8.87
N ILE A 56 6.23 -13.95 10.18
CA ILE A 56 5.42 -13.21 11.14
C ILE A 56 5.81 -11.72 11.12
N ILE A 57 7.10 -11.39 11.18
CA ILE A 57 7.57 -10.01 11.19
C ILE A 57 7.19 -9.30 9.89
N ILE A 58 7.56 -9.88 8.73
CA ILE A 58 7.28 -9.26 7.43
C ILE A 58 5.76 -9.20 7.17
N GLY A 59 5.00 -10.20 7.59
CA GLY A 59 3.55 -10.24 7.47
C GLY A 59 2.86 -9.13 8.27
N ASN A 60 3.31 -8.89 9.51
CA ASN A 60 2.81 -7.79 10.32
C ASN A 60 3.19 -6.42 9.73
N ILE A 61 4.43 -6.27 9.26
CA ILE A 61 4.88 -5.04 8.58
C ILE A 61 4.05 -4.79 7.31
N HIS A 62 3.82 -5.82 6.50
CA HIS A 62 2.99 -5.73 5.31
C HIS A 62 1.55 -5.34 5.66
N GLY A 63 0.93 -5.99 6.65
CA GLY A 63 -0.41 -5.66 7.12
C GLY A 63 -0.54 -4.22 7.65
N LEU A 64 0.51 -3.70 8.29
CA LEU A 64 0.58 -2.30 8.72
C LEU A 64 0.60 -1.33 7.52
N PHE A 65 1.46 -1.59 6.54
CA PHE A 65 1.52 -0.76 5.32
C PHE A 65 0.25 -0.85 4.48
N PHE A 66 -0.34 -2.04 4.37
CA PHE A 66 -1.63 -2.25 3.72
C PHE A 66 -2.75 -1.41 4.38
N THR A 67 -2.80 -1.40 5.71
CA THR A 67 -3.80 -0.58 6.42
C THR A 67 -3.56 0.93 6.22
N LEU A 68 -2.29 1.37 6.26
CA LEU A 68 -1.92 2.75 5.97
C LEU A 68 -2.28 3.15 4.53
N TYR A 69 -2.09 2.25 3.57
CA TYR A 69 -2.46 2.45 2.17
C TYR A 69 -3.97 2.71 2.04
N LEU A 70 -4.80 1.85 2.65
CA LEU A 70 -6.26 2.01 2.63
C LEU A 70 -6.70 3.33 3.27
N LEU A 71 -6.08 3.72 4.40
CA LEU A 71 -6.38 4.97 5.07
C LEU A 71 -6.02 6.20 4.23
N LEU A 72 -4.87 6.17 3.54
CA LEU A 72 -4.43 7.24 2.65
C LEU A 72 -5.19 7.25 1.31
N CYS A 73 -5.75 6.12 0.89
CA CYS A 73 -6.58 6.02 -0.30
C CYS A 73 -7.82 6.93 -0.22
N LEU A 74 -8.42 7.08 0.97
CA LEU A 74 -9.60 7.93 1.21
C LEU A 74 -9.38 9.42 0.87
N PRO A 75 -8.37 10.13 1.42
CA PRO A 75 -8.08 11.50 1.04
C PRO A 75 -7.57 11.60 -0.40
N VAL A 76 -6.71 10.67 -0.85
CA VAL A 76 -6.15 10.65 -2.22
C VAL A 76 -7.25 10.57 -3.28
N ARG A 77 -8.30 9.76 -3.05
CA ARG A 77 -9.48 9.68 -3.91
C ARG A 77 -10.11 11.06 -4.14
N LYS A 78 -10.22 11.89 -3.11
CA LYS A 78 -10.78 13.24 -3.21
C LYS A 78 -9.83 14.22 -3.89
N ILE A 79 -8.52 14.10 -3.65
CA ILE A 79 -7.49 14.97 -4.24
C ILE A 79 -7.41 14.80 -5.75
N PHE A 80 -7.36 13.55 -6.21
CA PHE A 80 -7.25 13.21 -7.63
C PHE A 80 -8.61 13.03 -8.32
N LYS A 81 -9.72 13.28 -7.62
CA LYS A 81 -11.11 13.09 -8.12
C LYS A 81 -11.29 11.74 -8.84
N TRP A 82 -10.84 10.66 -8.20
CA TRP A 82 -10.99 9.31 -8.76
C TRP A 82 -12.46 8.90 -8.81
N ASP A 83 -12.87 8.31 -9.94
CA ASP A 83 -14.17 7.68 -10.10
C ASP A 83 -14.24 6.37 -9.28
N ASP A 84 -15.44 5.78 -9.16
CA ASP A 84 -15.62 4.53 -8.41
C ASP A 84 -14.80 3.38 -8.99
N GLU A 85 -14.63 3.32 -10.31
CA GLU A 85 -13.80 2.32 -10.98
C GLU A 85 -12.32 2.41 -10.54
N ASP A 86 -11.75 3.62 -10.59
CA ASP A 86 -10.39 3.89 -10.16
C ASP A 86 -10.14 3.53 -8.70
N PHE A 87 -11.11 3.83 -7.84
CA PHE A 87 -11.03 3.51 -6.43
C PHE A 87 -11.06 2.00 -6.19
N VAL A 88 -11.88 1.26 -6.94
CA VAL A 88 -11.89 -0.21 -6.91
C VAL A 88 -10.58 -0.79 -7.45
N PHE A 89 -10.03 -0.24 -8.54
CA PHE A 89 -8.72 -0.64 -9.04
C PHE A 89 -7.61 -0.37 -8.03
N ALA A 90 -7.65 0.77 -7.32
CA ALA A 90 -6.72 1.09 -6.26
C ALA A 90 -6.80 0.07 -5.11
N LEU A 91 -8.01 -0.24 -4.64
CA LEU A 91 -8.24 -1.27 -3.63
C LEU A 91 -7.75 -2.65 -4.07
N MET A 92 -8.07 -3.06 -5.29
CA MET A 92 -7.63 -4.34 -5.85
C MET A 92 -6.12 -4.41 -6.00
N SER A 93 -5.46 -3.28 -6.29
CA SER A 93 -4.00 -3.23 -6.42
C SER A 93 -3.27 -3.58 -5.13
N ALA A 94 -3.88 -3.33 -3.97
CA ALA A 94 -3.29 -3.66 -2.67
C ALA A 94 -3.24 -5.19 -2.42
N PHE A 95 -3.99 -5.99 -3.19
CA PHE A 95 -3.95 -7.45 -3.10
C PHE A 95 -2.86 -8.09 -3.96
N PHE A 96 -2.35 -7.37 -4.96
CA PHE A 96 -1.35 -7.90 -5.88
C PHE A 96 0.02 -7.27 -5.61
N PRO A 97 1.09 -8.07 -5.42
CA PRO A 97 2.44 -7.53 -5.31
C PRO A 97 2.74 -6.67 -6.54
N PHE A 98 3.33 -5.50 -6.33
CA PHE A 98 3.66 -4.49 -7.35
C PHE A 98 2.49 -3.73 -7.99
N ALA A 99 1.23 -4.10 -7.78
CA ALA A 99 0.12 -3.36 -8.38
C ALA A 99 -0.08 -1.99 -7.70
N THR A 100 0.31 -1.84 -6.43
CA THR A 100 0.32 -0.53 -5.74
C THR A 100 1.30 0.47 -6.35
N ILE A 101 2.42 0.01 -6.92
CA ILE A 101 3.35 0.86 -7.69
C ILE A 101 2.68 1.31 -9.00
N TRP A 102 1.89 0.46 -9.64
CA TRP A 102 1.14 0.83 -10.83
C TRP A 102 0.07 1.88 -10.54
N VAL A 103 -0.58 1.79 -9.37
CA VAL A 103 -1.56 2.81 -8.92
C VAL A 103 -0.89 4.15 -8.66
N ASP A 104 0.29 4.17 -8.02
CA ASP A 104 1.07 5.41 -7.93
C ASP A 104 1.39 5.98 -9.32
N LYS A 105 1.87 5.14 -10.24
CA LYS A 105 2.37 5.60 -11.54
C LYS A 105 1.26 6.01 -12.52
N LYS A 106 0.10 5.36 -12.44
CA LYS A 106 -1.03 5.54 -13.37
C LYS A 106 -2.14 6.42 -12.81
N LEU A 107 -2.52 6.27 -11.54
CA LEU A 107 -3.61 7.05 -10.94
C LEU A 107 -3.16 8.34 -10.26
N ALA A 108 -1.91 8.43 -9.77
CA ALA A 108 -1.37 9.66 -9.18
C ALA A 108 -0.78 10.60 -10.26
N ARG A 109 -1.49 10.76 -11.38
CA ARG A 109 -1.24 11.78 -12.40
C ARG A 109 -2.41 12.76 -12.42
N PHE A 110 -2.10 14.05 -12.30
CA PHE A 110 -3.08 15.15 -12.42
C PHE A 110 -3.56 15.36 -13.86
N ASP A 111 -2.86 14.76 -14.82
CA ASP A 111 -3.08 14.90 -16.25
C ASP A 111 -3.75 13.62 -16.77
N ARG A 112 -5.09 13.62 -16.70
CA ARG A 112 -5.93 12.70 -17.46
C ARG A 112 -6.60 13.53 -18.54
N GLU A 113 -5.92 13.63 -19.67
CA GLU A 113 -6.55 13.93 -20.96
C GLU A 113 -7.10 12.65 -21.58
#